data_AF-A0A424M4F7-F1
#
_entry.id   AF-A0A424M4F7-F1
#
_cell.length_a   1.000
_cell.length_b   1.000
_cell.length_c   1.000
_cell.angle_alpha   90.00
_cell.angle_beta   90.00
_cell.angle_gamma   90.00
#
_symmetry.space_group_name_H-M   'P 1'
#
loop_
_entity.id
_entity.type
_entity.pdbx_description
1 polymer ?
#
loop_
_entity_poly.entity_id
_entity_poly.type
_entity_poly.pdbx_seq_one_letter_code
_entity_poly.pdbx_strand_id
1 'polypeptide(L)' 'MENIEKFMINVPEKDIDLLHQKIDLTRWPDEVNHKWSHGTDLNFLKELTNYWRNEFHWRD' A
#
# COMPACT_ATOMS: atom_id res chain seq x y z
N MET A 1 22.40 29.64 -12.74
CA MET A 1 20.95 29.89 -12.67
C MET A 1 20.30 28.55 -12.38
N GLU A 2 19.53 28.44 -11.31
CA GLU A 2 18.73 27.23 -11.05
C GLU A 2 17.53 27.24 -11.98
N ASN A 3 17.39 26.17 -12.77
CA ASN A 3 16.23 25.94 -13.61
C ASN A 3 15.20 25.14 -12.83
N ILE A 4 13.98 25.66 -12.76
CA ILE A 4 12.84 24.97 -12.18
C ILE A 4 12.14 24.21 -13.32
N GLU A 5 12.13 22.88 -13.23
CA GLU A 5 11.50 22.01 -14.22
C GLU A 5 10.16 21.47 -13.71
N LYS A 6 9.22 21.27 -14.64
CA LYS A 6 7.93 20.64 -14.33
C LYS A 6 8.13 19.15 -14.06
N PHE A 7 7.64 18.69 -12.93
CA PHE A 7 7.56 17.27 -12.61
C PHE A 7 6.13 16.77 -12.81
N MET A 8 5.98 15.64 -13.49
CA MET A 8 4.70 14.94 -13.62
C MET A 8 4.81 13.59 -12.95
N ILE A 9 3.85 13.29 -12.06
CA ILE A 9 3.74 11.97 -11.46
C ILE A 9 3.32 10.99 -12.55
N ASN A 10 4.15 9.98 -12.80
CA ASN A 10 3.86 8.91 -13.73
C ASN A 10 4.32 7.58 -13.13
N VAL A 11 3.39 6.88 -12.46
CA VAL A 11 3.64 5.55 -11.89
C VAL A 11 3.42 4.50 -12.98
N PRO A 12 4.44 3.72 -13.39
CA PRO A 12 4.29 2.66 -14.39
C PRO A 12 3.26 1.61 -13.98
N GLU A 13 2.48 1.10 -14.93
CA GLU A 13 1.45 0.07 -14.66
C GLU A 13 2.05 -1.18 -13.99
N LYS A 14 3.22 -1.62 -14.46
CA LYS A 14 3.97 -2.75 -13.89
C LYS A 14 4.25 -2.60 -12.38
N ASP A 15 4.37 -1.38 -11.87
CA ASP A 15 4.68 -1.14 -10.47
C ASP A 15 3.38 -1.24 -9.62
N ILE A 16 2.23 -0.94 -10.22
CA ILE A 16 0.90 -1.17 -9.63
C ILE A 16 0.58 -2.66 -9.61
N ASP A 17 0.84 -3.36 -10.72
CA ASP A 17 0.69 -4.81 -10.79
C ASP A 17 1.57 -5.51 -9.74
N LEU A 18 2.82 -5.05 -9.60
CA LEU A 18 3.73 -5.58 -8.58
C LEU A 18 3.23 -5.30 -7.16
N LEU A 19 2.64 -4.12 -6.90
CA LEU A 19 2.01 -3.82 -5.62
C LEU A 19 0.87 -4.82 -5.33
N HIS A 20 -0.04 -5.02 -6.28
CA HIS A 20 -1.14 -5.98 -6.13
C HIS A 20 -0.64 -7.39 -5.84
N GLN A 21 0.35 -7.87 -6.59
CA GLN A 21 0.97 -9.19 -6.37
C GLN A 21 1.58 -9.30 -4.96
N LYS A 22 2.23 -8.25 -4.47
CA LYS A 22 2.82 -8.24 -3.12
C LYS A 22 1.76 -8.29 -2.03
N ILE A 23 0.64 -7.57 -2.19
CA ILE A 23 -0.48 -7.65 -1.27
C ILE A 23 -1.04 -9.08 -1.28
N ASP A 24 -1.31 -9.65 -2.46
CA ASP A 24 -1.88 -10.98 -2.62
C ASP A 24 -0.97 -12.09 -2.03
N LEU A 25 0.35 -11.89 -2.07
CA LEU A 25 1.34 -12.83 -1.52
C LEU A 25 1.75 -12.54 -0.06
N THR A 26 1.10 -11.58 0.61
CA THR A 26 1.48 -11.19 1.97
C THR A 26 1.28 -12.32 2.96
N ARG A 27 2.36 -12.69 3.66
CA ARG A 27 2.30 -13.59 4.83
C ARG A 27 2.13 -12.74 6.08
N TRP A 28 0.99 -12.90 6.73
CA TRP A 28 0.65 -12.15 7.93
C TRP A 28 1.37 -12.72 9.17
N PRO A 29 1.91 -11.87 10.06
CA PRO A 29 2.45 -12.32 11.33
C PRO A 29 1.31 -12.73 12.27
N ASP A 30 1.65 -13.51 13.29
CA ASP A 30 0.77 -13.73 14.43
C ASP A 30 0.70 -12.46 15.30
N GLU A 31 -0.47 -12.20 15.88
CA GLU A 31 -0.71 -11.06 16.76
C GLU A 31 -1.05 -11.53 18.18
N VAL A 32 -0.34 -10.98 19.17
CA VAL A 32 -0.52 -11.36 20.59
C VAL A 32 -1.73 -10.66 21.22
N ASN A 33 -1.99 -9.42 20.82
CA ASN A 33 -3.16 -8.63 21.23
C ASN A 33 -3.35 -7.43 20.29
N HIS A 34 -4.58 -6.94 20.17
CA HIS A 34 -5.01 -5.79 19.36
C HIS A 34 -4.58 -4.42 19.93
N LYS A 35 -3.41 -4.33 20.57
CA LYS A 35 -2.94 -3.06 21.17
C LYS A 35 -2.07 -2.31 20.18
N TRP A 36 -2.59 -1.18 19.72
CA TRP A 36 -1.88 -0.21 18.88
C TRP A 36 -0.54 0.30 19.46
N SER A 37 -0.34 0.17 20.78
CA SER A 37 0.94 0.48 21.43
C SER A 37 2.08 -0.46 21.02
N HIS A 38 1.78 -1.62 20.43
CA HIS A 38 2.77 -2.60 19.96
C HIS A 38 3.01 -2.57 18.44
N GLY A 39 2.37 -1.63 17.74
CA GLY A 39 2.35 -1.58 16.28
C GLY A 39 0.91 -1.51 15.77
N THR A 40 0.75 -1.39 14.45
CA THR A 40 -0.57 -1.39 13.81
C THR A 40 -1.33 -2.67 14.12
N ASP A 41 -2.62 -2.54 14.45
CA ASP A 41 -3.50 -3.69 14.62
C ASP A 41 -3.59 -4.52 13.32
N LEU A 42 -3.48 -5.84 13.46
CA LEU A 42 -3.41 -6.75 12.31
C LEU A 42 -4.70 -6.75 11.48
N ASN A 43 -5.87 -6.66 12.12
CA ASN A 43 -7.15 -6.66 11.40
C ASN A 43 -7.30 -5.36 10.60
N PHE A 44 -7.00 -4.23 11.22
CA PHE A 44 -6.99 -2.95 10.54
C PHE A 44 -6.05 -2.97 9.31
N LEU A 45 -4.83 -3.51 9.44
CA LEU A 45 -3.88 -3.54 8.33
C LEU A 45 -4.36 -4.46 7.19
N LYS A 46 -5.01 -5.58 7.52
CA LYS A 46 -5.65 -6.46 6.53
C LYS A 46 -6.78 -5.76 5.80
N GLU A 47 -7.64 -5.02 6.50
CA GLU A 47 -8.72 -4.24 5.88
C GLU A 47 -8.17 -3.14 4.97
N LEU A 48 -7.16 -2.40 5.43
CA LEU A 48 -6.52 -1.35 4.65
C LEU A 48 -5.87 -1.91 3.38
N THR A 49 -5.14 -3.02 3.48
CA THR A 49 -4.51 -3.65 2.30
C THR A 49 -5.54 -4.25 1.35
N ASN A 50 -6.67 -4.76 1.86
CA ASN A 50 -7.80 -5.19 1.03
C ASN A 50 -8.42 -4.03 0.25
N TYR A 51 -8.66 -2.89 0.90
CA TYR A 51 -9.13 -1.67 0.24
C TYR A 51 -8.14 -1.23 -0.86
N TRP A 52 -6.85 -1.20 -0.52
CA TRP A 52 -5.82 -0.80 -1.46
C TRP A 52 -5.77 -1.72 -2.69
N ARG A 53 -5.97 -3.01 -2.49
CA ARG A 53 -5.96 -4.02 -3.56
C ARG A 53 -7.19 -3.99 -4.45
N ASN A 54 -8.36 -3.65 -3.93
CA ASN A 54 -9.64 -3.90 -4.60
C ASN A 54 -10.47 -2.66 -4.90
N GLU A 55 -10.27 -1.57 -4.16
CA GLU A 55 -11.15 -0.40 -4.18
C GLU A 55 -10.41 0.90 -4.48
N PHE A 56 -9.11 0.99 -4.17
CA PHE A 56 -8.34 2.17 -4.55
C PHE A 56 -8.00 2.14 -6.04
N HIS A 57 -8.35 3.20 -6.77
CA HIS A 57 -7.96 3.44 -8.16
C HIS A 57 -6.74 4.37 -8.29
N TRP A 58 -5.57 3.82 -8.64
CA TRP A 58 -4.29 4.55 -8.75
C TRP A 58 -4.26 5.66 -9.83
N ARG A 59 -5.29 5.73 -10.68
CA ARG A 59 -5.36 6.64 -11.84
C ARG A 59 -6.38 7.75 -11.69
N ASP A 60 -7.18 7.72 -10.62
CA ASP A 60 -8.17 8.73 -10.27
C ASP A 60 -7.52 9.84 -9.41
#